data_AF-A0A382Y2Y8-F1
#
_entry.id   AF-A0A382Y2Y8-F1
#
_cell.length_a   1.000
_cell.length_b   1.000
_cell.length_c   1.000
_cell.angle_alpha   90.00
_cell.angle_beta   90.00
_cell.angle_gamma   90.00
#
_symmetry.space_group_name_H-M   'P 1'
#
loop_
_entity.id
_entity.type
_entity.pdbx_description
1 polymer ?
#
loop_
_entity_poly.entity_id
_entity_poly.type
_entity_poly.pdbx_seq_one_letter_code
_entity_poly.pdbx_strand_id
1 'polypeptide(L)' 'MSQNNFGCCIDFESGEGTASIYSLEELQKRGIGPIDTLPFSIRILLEQALRNVEESKSNPEDVNLLANWNASEKSSEE' A
#
# COMPACT_ATOMS: atom_id res chain seq x y z
N MET A 1 17.15 5.66 7.90
CA MET A 1 17.12 4.66 6.83
C MET A 1 15.67 4.20 6.74
N SER A 2 14.91 4.68 5.75
CA SER A 2 13.53 4.25 5.54
C SER A 2 13.54 2.74 5.31
N GLN A 3 12.92 1.97 6.21
CA GLN A 3 12.86 0.53 6.07
C GLN A 3 11.81 0.18 5.03
N ASN A 4 12.22 0.09 3.76
CA ASN A 4 11.37 -0.29 2.62
C ASN A 4 11.00 -1.79 2.69
N ASN A 5 10.22 -2.16 3.70
CA ASN A 5 9.89 -3.52 4.07
C ASN A 5 9.06 -4.21 2.98
N PHE A 6 8.21 -3.45 2.30
CA PHE A 6 7.46 -3.92 1.13
C PHE A 6 8.17 -3.67 -0.20
N GLY A 7 9.25 -2.88 -0.22
CA GLY A 7 9.95 -2.55 -1.45
C GLY A 7 9.10 -1.73 -2.44
N CYS A 8 8.12 -0.99 -1.94
CA CYS A 8 7.14 -0.22 -2.73
C CYS A 8 7.40 1.28 -2.71
N CYS A 9 8.34 1.75 -1.89
CA CYS A 9 8.83 3.12 -1.95
C CYS A 9 9.72 3.28 -3.18
N ILE A 10 9.31 4.15 -4.10
CA ILE A 10 10.07 4.53 -5.30
C ILE A 10 10.37 6.01 -5.27
N ASP A 11 11.60 6.36 -5.66
CA ASP A 11 11.97 7.73 -5.97
C ASP A 11 11.60 8.08 -7.42
N PHE A 12 11.22 9.34 -7.63
CA PHE A 12 10.97 9.90 -8.95
C PHE A 12 11.45 11.35 -9.00
N GLU A 13 11.90 11.78 -10.18
CA GLU A 13 12.25 13.17 -10.42
C GLU A 13 10.97 14.00 -10.63
N SER A 14 10.76 14.95 -9.74
CA SER A 14 9.82 16.04 -9.90
C SER A 14 10.55 17.28 -10.42
N GLY A 15 9.83 18.23 -11.00
CA GLY A 15 10.41 19.50 -11.49
C GLY A 15 11.14 20.33 -10.42
N GLU A 16 10.93 20.02 -9.12
CA GLU A 16 11.58 20.65 -7.97
C GLU A 16 12.64 19.77 -7.28
N GLY A 17 12.88 18.55 -7.77
CA GLY A 17 13.88 17.62 -7.22
C GLY A 17 13.37 16.19 -7.06
N THR A 18 14.16 15.33 -6.41
CA THR A 18 13.81 13.93 -6.17
C THR A 18 12.77 13.83 -5.05
N ALA A 19 11.61 13.25 -5.37
CA ALA A 19 10.55 12.94 -4.42
C ALA A 19 10.38 11.41 -4.31
N SER A 20 9.78 10.94 -3.22
CA SER A 20 9.52 9.52 -3.01
C SER A 20 8.03 9.27 -2.81
N ILE A 21 7.51 8.20 -3.40
CA ILE A 21 6.12 7.75 -3.26
C ILE A 21 6.05 6.27 -2.93
N TYR A 22 5.00 5.89 -2.20
CA TYR A 22 4.65 4.50 -1.98
C TYR A 22 3.72 4.03 -3.11
N SER A 23 4.30 3.35 -4.11
CA SER A 23 3.58 2.94 -5.30
C SER A 23 2.75 1.68 -5.04
N LEU A 24 1.43 1.80 -5.18
CA LEU A 24 0.51 0.67 -5.14
C LEU A 24 0.69 -0.28 -6.34
N GLU A 25 1.25 0.22 -7.45
CA GLU A 25 1.55 -0.61 -8.61
C GLU A 25 2.70 -1.58 -8.29
N GLU A 26 3.73 -1.12 -7.57
CA GLU A 26 4.81 -1.98 -7.11
C GLU A 26 4.30 -3.04 -6.13
N LEU A 27 3.34 -2.67 -5.27
CA LEU A 27 2.67 -3.60 -4.36
C LEU A 27 1.95 -4.73 -5.15
N GLN A 28 1.24 -4.36 -6.22
CA GLN A 28 0.60 -5.34 -7.10
C GLN A 28 1.61 -6.20 -7.88
N LYS A 29 2.69 -5.59 -8.42
CA LYS A 29 3.76 -6.33 -9.13
C LYS A 29 4.43 -7.38 -8.24
N ARG A 30 4.48 -7.12 -6.93
CA ARG A 30 4.97 -8.06 -5.91
C ARG A 30 3.98 -9.17 -5.58
N GLY A 31 2.79 -9.17 -6.16
CA GLY A 31 1.76 -10.17 -5.96
C GLY A 31 0.91 -9.96 -4.71
N ILE A 32 0.94 -8.75 -4.12
CA ILE A 32 0.17 -8.43 -2.93
C ILE A 32 -1.20 -7.89 -3.37
N GLY A 33 -2.11 -8.81 -3.68
CA GLY A 33 -3.53 -8.54 -3.97
C GLY A 33 -3.84 -7.91 -5.34
N PRO A 34 -5.12 -7.98 -5.79
CA PRO A 34 -5.57 -7.41 -7.06
C PRO A 34 -5.91 -5.91 -6.94
N ILE A 35 -4.88 -5.08 -6.73
CA ILE A 35 -5.01 -3.64 -6.44
C ILE A 35 -5.78 -2.85 -7.50
N ASP A 36 -5.63 -3.21 -8.78
CA ASP A 36 -6.32 -2.57 -9.91
C ASP A 36 -7.85 -2.68 -9.81
N THR A 37 -8.34 -3.76 -9.21
CA THR A 37 -9.76 -4.04 -9.05
C THR A 37 -10.40 -3.33 -7.85
N LEU A 38 -9.57 -2.75 -6.96
CA LEU A 38 -10.03 -2.11 -5.75
C LEU A 38 -10.70 -0.74 -6.05
N PRO A 39 -11.79 -0.39 -5.35
CA PRO A 39 -12.37 0.94 -5.43
C PRO A 39 -11.35 2.02 -5.04
N PHE A 40 -11.46 3.21 -5.63
CA PHE A 40 -10.54 4.33 -5.38
C PHE A 40 -10.36 4.62 -3.89
N SER A 41 -11.45 4.63 -3.11
CA SER A 41 -11.37 4.87 -1.66
C SER A 41 -10.52 3.82 -0.91
N ILE A 42 -10.60 2.55 -1.31
CA ILE A 42 -9.80 1.47 -0.70
C ILE A 42 -8.32 1.63 -1.08
N ARG A 43 -8.04 2.03 -2.32
CA ARG A 43 -6.66 2.31 -2.77
C ARG A 43 -6.02 3.43 -1.92
N ILE A 44 -6.77 4.47 -1.57
CA ILE A 44 -6.28 5.52 -0.66
C ILE A 44 -5.97 4.95 0.72
N LEU A 45 -6.89 4.16 1.31
CA LEU A 45 -6.67 3.55 2.62
C LEU A 45 -5.47 2.59 2.62
N LEU A 46 -5.29 1.82 1.54
CA LEU A 46 -4.17 0.91 1.36
C LEU A 46 -2.84 1.66 1.28
N GLU A 47 -2.77 2.78 0.55
CA GLU A 47 -1.57 3.61 0.50
C GLU A 47 -1.24 4.20 1.87
N GLN A 48 -2.25 4.68 2.59
CA GLN A 48 -2.07 5.19 3.95
C GLN A 48 -1.59 4.08 4.90
N ALA A 49 -2.13 2.87 4.82
CA ALA A 49 -1.66 1.74 5.60
C ALA A 49 -0.19 1.40 5.25
N LEU A 50 0.14 1.31 3.96
CA LEU A 50 1.49 1.03 3.49
C LEU A 50 2.52 2.05 4.02
N ARG A 51 2.18 3.34 3.96
CA ARG A 51 3.01 4.43 4.51
C ARG A 51 3.16 4.30 6.03
N ASN A 52 2.07 4.01 6.74
CA ASN A 52 2.11 3.90 8.20
C ASN A 52 2.86 2.66 8.68
N VAL A 53 2.85 1.54 7.95
CA VAL A 53 3.66 0.36 8.31
C VAL A 53 5.15 0.68 8.23
N GLU A 54 5.58 1.44 7.23
CA GLU A 54 6.98 1.86 7.09
C GLU A 54 7.41 2.80 8.23
N GLU A 55 6.47 3.64 8.71
CA GLU A 55 6.63 4.45 9.92
C GLU A 55 6.49 3.63 11.22
N SER A 56 6.32 2.30 11.15
CA SER A 56 6.05 1.40 12.28
C SER A 56 4.81 1.76 13.12
N LYS A 57 3.82 2.42 12.50
CA LYS A 57 2.55 2.83 13.11
C LYS A 57 1.40 1.83 12.86
N SER A 58 1.54 0.94 11.89
CA SER A 58 0.52 -0.04 11.49
C SER A 58 1.15 -1.42 11.28
N ASN A 59 0.33 -2.48 11.27
CA ASN A 59 0.82 -3.83 11.05
C ASN A 59 0.88 -4.15 9.54
N PRO A 60 1.86 -4.96 9.09
CA PRO A 60 1.93 -5.42 7.70
C PRO A 60 0.73 -6.28 7.30
N GLU A 61 -0.02 -6.82 8.27
CA GLU A 61 -1.24 -7.59 8.06
C GLU A 61 -2.38 -6.69 7.54
N ASP A 62 -2.50 -5.45 8.04
CA ASP A 62 -3.51 -4.49 7.58
C ASP A 62 -3.36 -4.19 6.09
N VAL A 63 -2.12 -4.11 5.60
CA VAL A 63 -1.82 -3.91 4.17
C VAL A 63 -2.28 -5.10 3.35
N ASN A 64 -2.07 -6.33 3.83
CA ASN A 64 -2.51 -7.54 3.13
C ASN A 64 -4.04 -7.66 3.12
N LEU A 65 -4.71 -7.32 4.22
CA LEU A 65 -6.17 -7.33 4.33
C LEU A 65 -6.80 -6.31 3.37
N LEU A 66 -6.26 -5.09 3.34
CA LEU A 66 -6.74 -4.03 2.43
C LEU A 66 -6.43 -4.34 0.96
N ALA A 67 -5.27 -4.93 0.68
CA ALA A 67 -4.88 -5.32 -0.69
C ALA A 67 -5.76 -6.44 -1.26
N ASN A 68 -6.26 -7.33 -0.40
CA ASN A 68 -7.17 -8.42 -0.77
C ASN A 68 -8.64 -8.11 -0.42
N TRP A 69 -8.96 -6.83 -0.19
CA TRP A 69 -10.29 -6.44 0.22
C TRP A 69 -11.33 -6.82 -0.84
N ASN A 70 -12.42 -7.46 -0.38
CA ASN A 70 -13.52 -7.88 -1.23
C ASN A 70 -14.85 -7.40 -0.63
N ALA A 71 -15.57 -6.54 -1.35
CA ALA A 71 -16.86 -6.00 -0.90
C ALA A 71 -17.92 -7.08 -0.63
N SER A 72 -17.81 -8.23 -1.30
CA SER A 72 -18.73 -9.34 -1.18
C SER A 72 -18.44 -10.24 0.02
N GLU A 73 -17.23 -10.15 0.58
CA GLU A 73 -16.80 -10.98 1.71
C GLU A 73 -16.64 -10.10 2.94
N LYS A 74 -17.47 -10.35 3.95
CA LYS A 74 -17.31 -9.67 5.23
C LYS A 74 -16.03 -10.17 5.89
N SER A 75 -15.01 -9.31 6.04
CA SER A 75 -13.86 -9.60 6.90
C SER A 75 -14.36 -9.94 8.31
N SER A 76 -13.88 -11.08 8.85
CA SER A 76 -14.30 -11.63 10.14
C SER A 76 -13.53 -11.07 11.35
N GLU A 77 -12.55 -10.20 11.11
CA GLU A 77 -11.77 -9.53 12.14
C GLU A 77 -12.14 -8.06 12.20
N GLU A 78 -12.49 -7.60 13.41
CA GLU A 78 -12.99 -6.28 13.79
C GLU A 78 -12.06 -5.68 14.85
#